data_AF-A0A8R2M396-F1
#
_entry.id   AF-A0A8R2M396-F1
#
_cell.length_a   1.000
_cell.length_b   1.000
_cell.length_c   1.000
_cell.angle_alpha   90.00
_cell.angle_beta   90.00
_cell.angle_gamma   90.00
#
_symmetry.space_group_name_H-M   'P 1'
#
loop_
_entity.id
_entity.type
_entity.pdbx_description
1 polymer ?
#
loop_
_entity_poly.entity_id
_entity_poly.type
_entity_poly.pdbx_seq_one_letter_code
_entity_poly.pdbx_strand_id
1 'polypeptide(L)'
;MIFEVVVAQKLLQIGFSLTDTKWCGTGNIAMDYEDLGSEIETDKCCRSHDHCIDHIAAGETKHNLTNTAFYSRLHCACDEEFRRCLRLAETETSRKVKEIYFKILKTQCYKKDYPIIGCKYHQWLSGRCLEYELDTNGEQFHQWFDVIDEE
;
A
#
# COMPACT_ATOMS: atom_id res chain seq x y z
N MET A 1 8.98 -0.95 16.76
CA MET A 1 8.68 0.28 15.99
C MET A 1 9.80 0.72 15.04
N ILE A 2 10.83 1.50 15.43
CA ILE A 2 11.87 1.94 14.45
C ILE A 2 12.68 0.75 13.90
N PHE A 3 13.07 -0.18 14.78
CA PHE A 3 13.79 -1.39 14.39
C PHE A 3 13.00 -2.27 13.41
N GLU A 4 11.69 -2.44 13.61
CA GLU A 4 10.84 -3.24 12.72
C GLU A 4 10.61 -2.56 11.37
N VAL A 5 10.48 -1.23 11.34
CA VAL A 5 10.40 -0.47 10.08
C VAL A 5 11.69 -0.63 9.30
N VAL A 6 12.86 -0.45 9.93
CA VAL A 6 14.15 -0.62 9.25
C VAL A 6 14.38 -2.07 8.81
N VAL A 7 13.95 -3.05 9.62
CA VAL A 7 14.02 -4.48 9.26
C VAL A 7 13.07 -4.81 8.12
N ALA A 8 11.81 -4.35 8.13
CA ALA A 8 10.87 -4.56 7.02
C ALA A 8 11.34 -3.86 5.74
N GLN A 9 11.85 -2.63 5.84
CA GLN A 9 12.44 -1.91 4.71
C GLN A 9 13.66 -2.65 4.15
N LYS A 10 14.55 -3.16 5.01
CA LYS A 10 15.68 -3.99 4.58
C LYS A 10 15.21 -5.32 3.99
N LEU A 11 14.26 -6.03 4.60
CA LEU A 11 13.71 -7.30 4.09
C LEU A 11 13.03 -7.10 2.73
N LEU A 12 12.25 -6.04 2.56
CA LEU A 12 11.62 -5.69 1.28
C LEU A 12 12.64 -5.20 0.23
N GLN A 13 13.75 -4.56 0.64
CA GLN A 13 14.88 -4.25 -0.24
C GLN A 13 15.71 -5.49 -0.64
N ILE A 14 15.75 -6.53 0.19
CA ILE A 14 16.42 -7.80 -0.10
C ILE A 14 15.54 -8.69 -1.01
N GLY A 15 14.41 -8.17 -1.51
CA GLY A 15 13.54 -8.92 -2.42
C GLY A 15 12.83 -10.06 -1.71
N PHE A 16 12.26 -9.80 -0.51
CA PHE A 16 11.36 -10.73 0.16
C PHE A 16 10.09 -10.92 -0.68
N SER A 17 10.18 -11.75 -1.71
CA SER A 17 9.06 -12.58 -2.14
C SER A 17 8.70 -13.41 -0.93
N LEU A 18 7.47 -13.24 -0.44
CA LEU A 18 6.87 -14.27 0.40
C LEU A 18 6.95 -15.54 -0.45
N THR A 19 7.80 -16.48 -0.07
CA THR A 19 8.34 -17.56 -0.92
C THR A 19 7.30 -18.41 -1.64
N ASP A 20 6.05 -18.31 -1.20
CA ASP A 20 4.88 -19.00 -1.72
C ASP A 20 4.04 -18.15 -2.69
N THR A 21 4.50 -16.94 -3.04
CA THR A 21 3.84 -15.96 -3.92
C THR A 21 4.83 -15.41 -4.95
N LYS A 22 4.34 -15.05 -6.13
CA LYS A 22 5.17 -14.48 -7.21
C LYS A 22 4.97 -12.98 -7.39
N TRP A 23 3.84 -12.45 -6.93
CA TRP A 23 3.42 -11.07 -7.11
C TRP A 23 3.50 -10.23 -5.84
N CYS A 24 3.61 -10.83 -4.65
CA CYS A 24 3.71 -10.07 -3.41
C CYS A 24 5.16 -9.63 -3.15
N GLY A 25 5.47 -8.35 -3.35
CA GLY A 25 6.78 -7.79 -3.05
C GLY A 25 7.02 -6.44 -3.73
N THR A 26 8.29 -6.02 -3.79
CA THR A 26 8.69 -4.89 -4.61
C THR A 26 8.82 -5.36 -6.06
N GLY A 27 7.77 -5.12 -6.87
CA GLY A 27 7.63 -5.76 -8.17
C GLY A 27 7.22 -7.23 -8.03
N ASN A 28 7.48 -8.03 -9.06
CA ASN A 28 7.13 -9.45 -9.07
C ASN A 28 8.21 -10.30 -9.77
N ILE A 29 8.17 -11.61 -9.49
CA ILE A 29 9.04 -12.63 -10.10
C ILE A 29 8.27 -13.55 -11.07
N ALA A 30 7.03 -13.18 -11.39
CA ALA A 30 6.15 -13.94 -12.26
C ALA A 30 6.68 -13.95 -13.70
N MET A 31 6.62 -15.10 -14.37
CA MET A 31 7.02 -15.21 -15.79
C MET A 31 5.99 -14.58 -16.73
N ASP A 32 4.72 -14.65 -16.37
CA ASP A 32 3.59 -14.08 -17.08
C ASP A 32 2.42 -13.82 -16.12
N TYR A 33 1.33 -13.25 -16.63
CA TYR A 33 0.16 -12.87 -15.83
C TYR A 33 -0.45 -14.05 -15.06
N GLU A 34 -0.48 -15.26 -15.61
CA GLU A 34 -1.07 -16.44 -14.96
C GLU A 34 -0.09 -17.19 -14.06
N ASP A 35 1.16 -16.77 -14.03
CA ASP A 35 2.18 -17.39 -13.20
C ASP A 35 2.01 -17.00 -11.72
N LEU A 36 1.28 -17.86 -10.99
CA LEU A 36 0.99 -17.71 -9.56
C LEU A 36 1.84 -18.69 -8.73
N GLY A 37 2.09 -18.31 -7.48
CA GLY A 37 2.70 -19.15 -6.45
C GLY A 37 1.72 -20.15 -5.82
N SER A 38 2.18 -20.88 -4.81
CA SER A 38 1.38 -21.86 -4.05
C SER A 38 0.26 -21.20 -3.23
N GLU A 39 0.46 -19.97 -2.77
CA GLU A 39 -0.54 -19.17 -2.05
C GLU A 39 -1.46 -18.41 -3.03
N ILE A 40 -2.14 -19.17 -3.88
CA ILE A 40 -2.88 -18.68 -5.06
C ILE A 40 -3.80 -17.49 -4.75
N GLU A 41 -4.62 -17.57 -3.71
CA GLU A 41 -5.59 -16.50 -3.41
C GLU A 41 -4.91 -15.21 -2.92
N THR A 42 -3.85 -15.33 -2.13
CA THR A 42 -3.04 -14.17 -1.72
C THR A 42 -2.31 -13.57 -2.92
N ASP A 43 -1.74 -14.42 -3.76
CA ASP A 43 -0.94 -14.00 -4.90
C ASP A 43 -1.79 -13.30 -5.96
N LYS A 44 -3.04 -13.73 -6.16
CA LYS A 44 -4.02 -13.00 -6.98
C LYS A 44 -4.28 -11.60 -6.46
N CYS A 45 -4.35 -11.40 -5.14
CA CYS A 45 -4.53 -10.08 -4.56
C CYS A 45 -3.34 -9.17 -4.89
N CYS A 46 -2.11 -9.67 -4.73
CA CYS A 46 -0.90 -8.93 -5.06
C CYS A 46 -0.79 -8.66 -6.57
N ARG A 47 -1.10 -9.64 -7.42
CA ARG A 47 -1.15 -9.46 -8.89
C ARG A 47 -2.12 -8.35 -9.29
N SER A 48 -3.32 -8.34 -8.71
CA SER A 48 -4.32 -7.30 -8.99
C SER A 48 -3.84 -5.93 -8.53
N HIS A 49 -3.16 -5.87 -7.39
CA HIS A 49 -2.57 -4.64 -6.85
C HIS A 49 -1.45 -4.11 -7.74
N ASP A 50 -0.52 -4.96 -8.19
CA ASP A 50 0.55 -4.63 -9.14
C ASP A 50 0.02 -4.04 -10.47
N HIS A 51 -1.18 -4.44 -10.88
CA HIS A 51 -1.83 -3.99 -12.11
C HIS A 51 -2.74 -2.77 -11.92
N CYS A 52 -2.62 -2.05 -10.81
CA CYS A 52 -3.33 -0.78 -10.63
C CYS A 52 -3.01 0.19 -11.79
N ILE A 53 -4.07 0.65 -12.47
CA ILE A 53 -3.97 1.47 -13.69
C ILE A 53 -3.16 2.74 -13.45
N ASP A 54 -3.32 3.35 -12.26
CA ASP A 54 -2.61 4.56 -11.90
C ASP A 54 -1.78 4.34 -10.63
N HIS A 55 -0.47 4.43 -10.79
CA HIS A 55 0.52 4.39 -9.73
C HIS A 55 1.62 5.43 -9.98
N ILE A 56 2.43 5.67 -8.94
CA ILE A 56 3.64 6.48 -8.95
C ILE A 56 4.80 5.57 -8.52
N ALA A 57 5.71 5.26 -9.43
CA ALA A 57 6.86 4.41 -9.17
C ALA A 57 7.82 5.02 -8.12
N ALA A 58 8.73 4.20 -7.58
CA ALA A 58 9.72 4.68 -6.62
C ALA A 58 10.58 5.81 -7.22
N GLY A 59 10.64 6.96 -6.54
CA GLY A 59 11.36 8.16 -7.00
C GLY A 59 10.68 8.95 -8.12
N GLU A 60 9.57 8.47 -8.68
CA GLU A 60 8.84 9.18 -9.74
C GLU A 60 8.10 10.41 -9.19
N THR A 61 7.97 11.43 -10.04
CA THR A 61 7.04 12.54 -9.81
C THR A 61 5.91 12.48 -10.82
N LYS A 62 4.67 12.43 -10.32
CA LYS A 62 3.44 12.40 -11.12
C LYS A 62 2.32 13.07 -10.34
N HIS A 63 1.38 13.72 -11.02
CA HIS A 63 0.30 14.49 -10.38
C HIS A 63 0.79 15.58 -9.40
N ASN A 64 1.99 16.13 -9.62
CA ASN A 64 2.71 17.02 -8.68
C ASN A 64 3.03 16.38 -7.32
N LEU A 65 3.03 15.06 -7.24
CA LEU A 65 3.44 14.29 -6.07
C LEU A 65 4.74 13.54 -6.41
N THR A 66 5.74 13.67 -5.54
CA THR A 66 6.97 12.88 -5.62
C THR A 66 6.88 11.71 -4.66
N ASN A 67 7.00 10.49 -5.17
CA ASN A 67 7.05 9.29 -4.34
C ASN A 67 8.49 9.10 -3.80
N THR A 68 8.69 9.37 -2.52
CA THR A 68 9.99 9.20 -1.85
C THR A 68 10.21 7.80 -1.28
N ALA A 69 9.23 6.90 -1.38
CA ALA A 69 9.38 5.51 -0.99
C ALA A 69 10.22 4.74 -2.01
N PHE A 70 10.86 3.65 -1.57
CA PHE A 70 11.62 2.72 -2.42
C PHE A 70 10.73 1.70 -3.15
N TYR A 71 9.41 1.86 -3.06
CA TYR A 71 8.39 1.02 -3.68
C TYR A 71 7.30 1.90 -4.31
N SER A 72 6.51 1.33 -5.22
CA SER A 72 5.41 2.05 -5.87
C SER A 72 4.31 2.43 -4.88
N ARG A 73 3.79 3.66 -4.98
CA ARG A 73 2.57 4.07 -4.28
C ARG A 73 1.43 4.19 -5.28
N LEU A 74 0.26 3.68 -4.89
CA LEU A 74 -0.87 3.47 -5.78
C LEU A 74 -2.01 4.43 -5.46
N HIS A 75 -3.00 4.49 -6.35
CA HIS A 75 -4.24 5.18 -6.06
C HIS A 75 -4.96 4.53 -4.86
N CYS A 76 -5.57 5.33 -3.98
CA CYS A 76 -6.20 4.82 -2.75
C CYS A 76 -7.29 3.75 -2.98
N ALA A 77 -7.96 3.79 -4.13
CA ALA A 77 -8.93 2.76 -4.49
C ALA A 77 -8.29 1.37 -4.66
N CYS A 78 -7.06 1.30 -5.20
CA CYS A 78 -6.34 0.04 -5.36
C CYS A 78 -5.91 -0.54 -4.01
N ASP A 79 -5.49 0.31 -3.06
CA ASP A 79 -5.15 -0.14 -1.72
C ASP A 79 -6.38 -0.62 -0.93
N GLU A 80 -7.55 -0.01 -1.15
CA GLU A 80 -8.82 -0.46 -0.57
C GLU A 80 -9.24 -1.84 -1.11
N GLU A 81 -9.17 -2.02 -2.44
CA GLU A 81 -9.46 -3.29 -3.08
C GLU A 81 -8.48 -4.38 -2.63
N PHE A 82 -7.20 -4.05 -2.50
CA PHE A 82 -6.16 -4.95 -2.02
C PHE A 82 -6.43 -5.39 -0.58
N ARG A 83 -6.76 -4.45 0.31
CA ARG A 83 -7.15 -4.74 1.70
C ARG A 83 -8.32 -5.71 1.76
N ARG A 84 -9.38 -5.44 0.97
CA ARG A 84 -10.56 -6.30 0.89
C ARG A 84 -10.22 -7.68 0.36
N CYS A 85 -9.37 -7.76 -0.66
CA CYS A 85 -8.94 -9.03 -1.24
C CYS A 85 -8.18 -9.89 -0.24
N LEU A 86 -7.18 -9.33 0.44
CA LEU A 86 -6.39 -10.05 1.44
C LEU A 86 -7.24 -10.55 2.61
N ARG A 87 -8.26 -9.78 3.01
CA ARG A 87 -9.23 -10.19 4.03
C ARG A 87 -10.02 -11.42 3.59
N LEU A 88 -10.46 -11.45 2.32
CA LEU A 88 -11.24 -12.57 1.77
C LEU A 88 -10.41 -13.81 1.46
N ALA A 89 -9.10 -13.67 1.22
CA ALA A 89 -8.21 -14.81 0.99
C ALA A 89 -8.04 -15.70 2.24
N GLU A 90 -8.16 -15.12 3.44
CA GLU A 90 -8.16 -15.82 4.75
C GLU A 90 -6.98 -16.78 5.03
N THR A 91 -5.84 -16.64 4.33
CA THR A 91 -4.64 -17.47 4.55
C THR A 91 -3.66 -16.84 5.54
N GLU A 92 -2.75 -17.63 6.09
CA GLU A 92 -1.65 -17.12 6.92
C GLU A 92 -0.77 -16.13 6.15
N THR A 93 -0.57 -16.38 4.86
CA THR A 93 0.21 -15.50 3.98
C THR A 93 -0.52 -14.19 3.75
N SER A 94 -1.84 -14.20 3.50
CA SER A 94 -2.61 -12.96 3.35
C SER A 94 -2.60 -12.10 4.62
N ARG A 95 -2.68 -12.73 5.81
CA ARG A 95 -2.56 -12.05 7.11
C ARG A 95 -1.20 -11.35 7.25
N LYS A 96 -0.11 -12.03 6.89
CA LYS A 96 1.25 -11.45 6.92
C LYS A 96 1.41 -10.29 5.93
N VAL A 97 0.94 -10.44 4.69
CA VAL A 97 0.94 -9.36 3.69
C VAL A 97 0.19 -8.15 4.23
N LYS A 98 -1.00 -8.36 4.79
CA LYS A 98 -1.83 -7.29 5.34
C LYS A 98 -1.11 -6.55 6.47
N GLU A 99 -0.50 -7.29 7.40
CA GLU A 99 0.26 -6.71 8.51
C GLU A 99 1.45 -5.87 8.02
N ILE A 100 2.24 -6.41 7.09
CA ILE A 100 3.39 -5.70 6.52
C ILE A 100 2.95 -4.41 5.83
N TYR A 101 1.98 -4.50 4.91
CA TYR A 101 1.57 -3.39 4.07
C TYR A 101 0.82 -2.30 4.85
N PHE A 102 -0.23 -2.70 5.59
CA PHE A 102 -1.16 -1.76 6.22
C PHE A 102 -0.80 -1.38 7.66
N LYS A 103 0.17 -2.05 8.31
CA LYS A 103 0.61 -1.68 9.68
C LYS A 103 2.09 -1.30 9.74
N ILE A 104 2.98 -2.13 9.20
CA ILE A 104 4.42 -1.97 9.39
C ILE A 104 4.99 -0.87 8.48
N LEU A 105 4.66 -0.89 7.19
CA LEU A 105 5.20 0.05 6.22
C LEU A 105 4.74 1.49 6.43
N LYS A 106 3.57 1.68 7.05
CA LYS A 106 2.90 2.99 7.20
C LYS A 106 2.87 3.75 5.86
N THR A 107 2.54 3.02 4.78
CA THR A 107 2.49 3.57 3.44
C THR A 107 1.39 4.61 3.30
N GLN A 108 1.47 5.39 2.22
CA GLN A 108 0.46 6.33 1.80
C GLN A 108 0.01 6.00 0.39
N CYS A 109 -1.25 6.25 0.11
CA CYS A 109 -1.85 6.21 -1.21
C CYS A 109 -2.12 7.63 -1.67
N TYR A 110 -2.47 7.82 -2.93
CA TYR A 110 -2.89 9.12 -3.43
C TYR A 110 -4.29 9.05 -4.04
N LYS A 111 -5.00 10.18 -3.99
CA LYS A 111 -6.26 10.39 -4.70
C LYS A 111 -6.49 11.88 -4.86
N LYS A 112 -7.38 12.25 -5.79
CA LYS A 112 -7.86 13.62 -5.92
C LYS A 112 -8.91 13.89 -4.85
N ASP A 113 -8.69 14.92 -4.05
CA ASP A 113 -9.63 15.34 -3.00
C ASP A 113 -9.43 16.83 -2.66
N TYR A 114 -10.26 17.38 -1.77
CA TYR A 114 -10.14 18.75 -1.28
C TYR A 114 -8.89 18.96 -0.41
N PRO A 115 -8.29 20.17 -0.38
CA PRO A 115 -7.07 20.43 0.39
C PRO A 115 -7.16 19.96 1.84
N ILE A 116 -6.20 19.15 2.28
CA ILE A 116 -6.08 18.75 3.69
C ILE A 116 -5.66 19.97 4.52
N ILE A 117 -6.47 20.32 5.51
CA ILE A 117 -6.20 21.43 6.46
C ILE A 117 -5.91 20.94 7.88
N GLY A 118 -6.20 19.67 8.17
CA GLY A 118 -5.98 19.10 9.48
C GLY A 118 -6.25 17.61 9.53
N CYS A 119 -6.15 17.06 10.74
CA CYS A 119 -6.49 15.68 11.03
C CYS A 119 -7.33 15.63 12.31
N LYS A 120 -8.56 15.11 12.21
CA LYS A 120 -9.50 15.05 13.32
C LYS A 120 -9.12 13.96 14.31
N TYR A 121 -8.73 12.78 13.79
CA TYR A 121 -8.43 11.60 14.60
C TYR A 121 -7.11 10.99 14.18
N HIS A 122 -6.24 10.77 15.17
CA HIS A 122 -4.95 10.13 14.97
C HIS A 122 -4.96 8.71 15.56
N GLN A 123 -4.30 7.79 14.89
CA GLN A 123 -4.02 6.48 15.44
C GLN A 123 -2.90 6.57 16.48
N TRP A 124 -3.22 6.28 17.75
CA TRP A 124 -2.35 6.46 18.92
C TRP A 124 -0.91 5.95 18.74
N LEU A 125 -0.73 4.72 18.27
CA LEU A 125 0.59 4.09 18.17
C LEU A 125 1.39 4.53 16.94
N SER A 126 0.71 4.76 15.81
CA SER A 126 1.37 4.94 14.52
C SER A 126 1.57 6.40 14.15
N GLY A 127 0.76 7.31 14.72
CA GLY A 127 0.70 8.73 14.38
C GLY A 127 -0.07 9.03 13.09
N ARG A 128 -0.62 8.00 12.41
CA ARG A 128 -1.35 8.17 11.14
C ARG A 128 -2.68 8.87 11.34
N CYS A 129 -3.09 9.64 10.35
CA CYS A 129 -4.40 10.25 10.34
C CYS A 129 -5.47 9.25 9.91
N LEU A 130 -6.47 9.05 10.77
CA LEU A 130 -7.63 8.19 10.49
C LEU A 130 -8.71 8.96 9.72
N GLU A 131 -8.89 10.24 10.04
CA GLU A 131 -9.87 11.11 9.38
C GLU A 131 -9.29 12.51 9.18
N TYR A 132 -9.13 12.88 7.91
CA TYR A 132 -8.63 14.19 7.52
C TYR A 132 -9.74 15.25 7.59
N GLU A 133 -9.34 16.46 7.96
CA GLU A 133 -10.16 17.66 7.80
C GLU A 133 -9.80 18.32 6.48
N LEU A 134 -10.81 18.63 5.66
CA LEU A 134 -10.64 19.11 4.29
C LEU A 134 -11.29 20.48 4.09
N ASP A 135 -10.63 21.38 3.35
CA ASP A 135 -11.23 22.64 2.91
C ASP A 135 -12.07 22.45 1.66
N THR A 136 -13.37 22.29 1.84
CA THR A 136 -14.33 22.10 0.75
C THR A 136 -14.54 23.33 -0.14
N ASN A 137 -13.99 24.49 0.21
CA ASN A 137 -14.03 25.68 -0.64
C ASN A 137 -12.89 25.73 -1.66
N GLY A 138 -11.84 24.92 -1.46
CA GLY A 138 -10.70 24.85 -2.35
C GLY A 138 -10.93 23.98 -3.60
N GLU A 139 -10.08 24.14 -4.60
CA GLU A 139 -10.05 23.22 -5.75
C GLU A 139 -9.40 21.90 -5.37
N GLN A 140 -9.93 20.80 -5.89
CA GLN A 140 -9.38 19.47 -5.61
C GLN A 140 -8.08 19.22 -6.40
N PHE A 141 -7.11 18.59 -5.75
CA PHE A 141 -5.86 18.14 -6.35
C PHE A 141 -5.43 16.78 -5.78
N HIS A 142 -4.47 16.12 -6.45
CA HIS A 142 -3.93 14.86 -5.94
C HIS A 142 -3.04 15.13 -4.73
N GLN A 143 -3.28 14.40 -3.65
CA GLN A 143 -2.49 14.49 -2.42
C GLN A 143 -2.38 13.12 -1.75
N TRP A 144 -1.45 13.01 -0.80
CA TRP A 144 -1.20 11.77 -0.07
C TRP A 144 -2.18 11.58 1.08
N PHE A 145 -2.62 10.35 1.27
CA PHE A 145 -3.45 9.90 2.38
C PHE A 145 -2.80 8.69 3.05
N ASP A 146 -2.84 8.65 4.37
CA ASP A 146 -2.36 7.49 5.12
C ASP A 146 -3.25 6.28 4.83
N VAL A 147 -2.62 5.16 4.48
CA VAL A 147 -3.31 3.88 4.27
C VAL A 147 -3.49 3.23 5.64
N ILE A 148 -4.72 2.89 6.01
CA ILE A 148 -5.08 2.35 7.33
C ILE A 148 -5.59 0.90 7.22
N ASP A 149 -5.16 0.05 8.16
CA ASP A 149 -5.83 -1.25 8.39
C ASP A 149 -7.08 -0.95 9.21
N GLU A 150 -8.25 -1.08 8.59
CA GLU A 150 -9.52 -1.16 9.32
C GLU A 150 -9.67 -2.61 9.82
N GLU A 151 -10.02 -2.76 11.10
CA GLU A 151 -10.27 -4.07 11.72
C GLU A 151 -11.45 -4.81 11.07
#